data_AF-A0A258W4B7-F1
#
_entry.id   AF-A0A258W4B7-F1
#
_cell.length_a   1.000
_cell.length_b   1.000
_cell.length_c   1.000
_cell.angle_alpha   90.00
_cell.angle_beta   90.00
_cell.angle_gamma   90.00
#
_symmetry.space_group_name_H-M   'P 1'
#
loop_
_entity.id
_entity.type
_entity.pdbx_description
1 polymer ?
#
loop_
_entity_poly.entity_id
_entity_poly.type
_entity_poly.pdbx_seq_one_letter_code
_entity_poly.pdbx_strand_id
1 'polypeptide(L)'
;MKRRQFVQLLSIVPLIGLRAKAQGAGANDDAFLEGQKQKWDALSSEQKAELKKKWENFKALTPEKKKTLLASFQKYKQLPPERQAELVKNWNRYKNLPEDRKAKIRDNYLRWKNMSPEKREKIKNKLKTYKSLSPQRRDAIRKRYQDRKRK
;
A
#
# COMPACT_ATOMS: atom_id res chain seq x y z
N MET A 1 -3.72 5.47 9.20
CA MET A 1 -3.27 4.09 8.87
C MET A 1 -1.93 4.14 8.13
N LYS A 2 -1.00 3.24 8.44
CA LYS A 2 0.27 3.12 7.70
C LYS A 2 -0.04 2.45 6.35
N ARG A 3 0.53 2.94 5.23
CA ARG A 3 0.37 2.38 3.86
C ARG A 3 0.61 0.86 3.75
N ARG A 4 1.24 0.28 4.77
CA ARG A 4 1.56 -1.14 4.92
C ARG A 4 0.35 -2.03 5.25
N GLN A 5 -0.64 -1.53 5.98
CA GLN A 5 -1.85 -2.31 6.30
C GLN A 5 -2.87 -2.29 5.16
N PHE A 6 -2.76 -1.32 4.27
CA PHE A 6 -3.65 -1.12 3.14
C PHE A 6 -3.60 -2.26 2.12
N VAL A 7 -2.41 -2.78 1.80
CA VAL A 7 -2.24 -3.87 0.84
C VAL A 7 -2.47 -5.24 1.48
N GLN A 8 -2.25 -5.39 2.79
CA GLN A 8 -2.61 -6.61 3.52
C GLN A 8 -4.13 -6.78 3.69
N LEU A 9 -4.89 -5.67 3.67
CA LEU A 9 -6.35 -5.69 3.69
C LEU A 9 -6.99 -5.96 2.33
N LEU A 10 -6.26 -5.76 1.22
CA LEU A 10 -6.70 -6.22 -0.11
C LEU A 10 -6.90 -7.75 -0.17
N SER A 11 -6.14 -8.51 0.63
CA SER A 11 -6.33 -9.96 0.78
C SER A 11 -7.41 -10.36 1.79
N ILE A 12 -8.01 -9.43 2.54
CA ILE A 12 -9.06 -9.70 3.54
C ILE A 12 -10.44 -9.27 3.04
N VAL A 13 -10.50 -8.44 1.99
CA VAL A 13 -11.78 -8.13 1.32
C VAL A 13 -11.95 -8.99 0.07
N PRO A 14 -12.33 -10.26 0.26
CA PRO A 14 -13.37 -10.84 -0.57
C PRO A 14 -14.59 -11.11 0.32
N LEU A 15 -15.14 -10.08 0.98
CA LEU A 15 -16.46 -10.12 1.65
C LEU A 15 -16.76 -8.74 2.23
N ILE A 16 -17.17 -7.82 1.36
CA ILE A 16 -18.22 -6.81 1.56
C ILE A 16 -18.47 -6.33 0.14
N GLY A 17 -19.36 -7.03 -0.55
CA GLY A 17 -20.16 -6.42 -1.60
C GLY A 17 -21.06 -5.39 -0.92
N LEU A 18 -20.55 -4.20 -0.61
CA LEU A 18 -21.41 -3.02 -0.57
C LEU A 18 -21.43 -2.45 -1.99
N ARG A 19 -22.08 -3.18 -2.91
CA ARG A 19 -22.80 -2.51 -3.99
C ARG A 19 -24.14 -2.16 -3.39
N ALA A 20 -24.36 -0.86 -3.24
CA ALA A 20 -25.60 -0.31 -2.76
C ALA A 20 -26.78 -0.94 -3.51
N LYS A 21 -27.80 -1.30 -2.72
CA LYS A 21 -29.20 -1.47 -3.08
C LYS A 21 -29.58 -0.70 -4.37
N ALA A 22 -29.44 -1.35 -5.52
CA ALA A 22 -29.97 -0.90 -6.80
C ALA A 22 -29.97 -2.09 -7.78
N GLN A 23 -31.13 -2.75 -7.83
CA GLN A 23 -31.69 -3.53 -8.95
C GLN A 23 -31.00 -4.85 -9.33
N GLY A 24 -31.74 -5.96 -9.14
CA GLY A 24 -31.53 -7.25 -9.80
C GLY A 24 -30.83 -8.34 -8.97
N ALA A 25 -31.48 -8.85 -7.92
CA ALA A 25 -31.05 -10.07 -7.24
C ALA A 25 -31.53 -11.30 -8.03
N GLY A 26 -30.61 -12.11 -8.56
CA GLY A 26 -30.94 -13.37 -9.24
C GLY A 26 -29.77 -13.91 -10.08
N ALA A 27 -29.35 -15.15 -9.78
CA ALA A 27 -28.39 -16.00 -10.50
C ALA A 27 -26.89 -15.62 -10.48
N ASN A 28 -26.51 -14.34 -10.59
CA ASN A 28 -25.08 -13.97 -10.70
C ASN A 28 -24.31 -13.95 -9.36
N ASP A 29 -25.04 -13.84 -8.25
CA ASP A 29 -24.44 -13.80 -6.92
C ASP A 29 -24.03 -15.22 -6.43
N ASP A 30 -24.79 -16.25 -6.80
CA ASP A 30 -24.51 -17.64 -6.41
C ASP A 30 -23.22 -18.16 -7.06
N ALA A 31 -23.05 -17.93 -8.36
CA ALA A 31 -21.82 -18.30 -9.08
C ALA A 31 -20.58 -17.56 -8.53
N PHE A 32 -20.74 -16.31 -8.11
CA PHE A 32 -19.68 -15.55 -7.46
C PHE A 32 -19.32 -16.13 -6.08
N LEU A 33 -20.34 -16.45 -5.26
CA LEU A 33 -20.16 -17.03 -3.93
C LEU A 33 -19.54 -18.42 -4.00
N GLU A 34 -19.95 -19.25 -4.96
CA GLU A 34 -19.34 -20.55 -5.25
C GLU A 34 -17.87 -20.41 -5.64
N GLY A 35 -17.53 -19.47 -6.52
CA GLY A 35 -16.13 -19.19 -6.89
C GLY A 35 -15.27 -18.69 -5.72
N GLN A 36 -15.85 -17.95 -4.76
CA GLN A 36 -15.14 -17.59 -3.53
C GLN A 36 -14.99 -18.78 -2.58
N LYS A 37 -16.02 -19.63 -2.47
CA LYS A 37 -16.00 -20.85 -1.65
C LYS A 37 -14.93 -21.81 -2.14
N GLN A 38 -14.85 -22.07 -3.45
CA GLN A 38 -13.79 -22.90 -4.04
C GLN A 38 -12.38 -22.35 -3.73
N LYS A 39 -12.19 -21.02 -3.84
CA LYS A 39 -10.92 -20.38 -3.47
C LYS A 39 -10.61 -20.52 -1.99
N TRP A 40 -11.61 -20.39 -1.12
CA TRP A 40 -11.45 -20.61 0.31
C TRP A 40 -11.09 -22.06 0.61
N ASP A 41 -11.79 -23.01 0.02
CA ASP A 41 -11.57 -24.44 0.25
C ASP A 41 -10.17 -24.86 -0.19
N ALA A 42 -9.67 -24.29 -1.30
CA ALA A 42 -8.30 -24.47 -1.80
C ALA A 42 -7.19 -23.86 -0.90
N LEU A 43 -7.52 -23.03 0.09
CA LEU A 43 -6.51 -22.51 1.03
C LEU A 43 -6.10 -23.56 2.06
N SER A 44 -4.81 -23.57 2.41
CA SER A 44 -4.30 -24.38 3.51
C SER A 44 -4.87 -23.94 4.86
N SER A 45 -4.83 -24.83 5.84
CA SER A 45 -5.25 -24.53 7.23
C SER A 45 -4.52 -23.31 7.81
N GLU A 46 -3.22 -23.16 7.55
CA GLU A 46 -2.42 -22.01 7.96
C GLU A 46 -2.89 -20.70 7.29
N GLN A 47 -3.18 -20.73 5.99
CA GLN A 47 -3.68 -19.57 5.26
C GLN A 47 -5.06 -19.14 5.74
N LYS A 48 -5.97 -20.10 5.98
CA LYS A 48 -7.29 -19.87 6.58
C LYS A 48 -7.16 -19.24 7.98
N ALA A 49 -6.23 -19.72 8.80
CA ALA A 49 -5.97 -19.17 10.13
C ALA A 49 -5.42 -17.73 10.06
N GLU A 50 -4.51 -17.43 9.14
CA GLU A 50 -3.99 -16.07 8.93
C GLU A 50 -5.11 -15.11 8.50
N LEU A 51 -5.98 -15.53 7.56
CA LEU A 51 -7.14 -14.75 7.12
C LEU A 51 -8.14 -14.52 8.24
N LYS A 52 -8.44 -15.54 9.06
CA LYS A 52 -9.31 -15.40 10.23
C LYS A 52 -8.75 -14.37 11.23
N LYS A 53 -7.47 -14.47 11.57
CA LYS A 53 -6.80 -13.50 12.46
C LYS A 53 -6.86 -12.07 11.92
N LYS A 54 -6.61 -11.93 10.62
CA LYS A 54 -6.70 -10.67 9.88
C LYS A 54 -8.11 -10.07 9.90
N TRP A 55 -9.14 -10.90 9.75
CA TRP A 55 -10.55 -10.51 9.83
C TRP A 55 -10.94 -10.04 11.23
N GLU A 56 -10.54 -10.77 12.27
CA GLU A 56 -10.80 -10.36 13.66
C GLU A 56 -10.11 -9.03 14.00
N ASN A 57 -8.88 -8.81 13.53
CA ASN A 57 -8.22 -7.51 13.66
C ASN A 57 -8.99 -6.38 12.95
N PHE A 58 -9.59 -6.66 11.79
CA PHE A 58 -10.42 -5.68 11.08
C PHE A 58 -11.73 -5.39 11.82
N LYS A 59 -12.40 -6.42 12.35
CA LYS A 59 -13.60 -6.28 13.19
C LYS A 59 -13.33 -5.41 14.42
N ALA A 60 -12.18 -5.60 15.05
CA ALA A 60 -11.75 -4.82 16.22
C ALA A 60 -11.38 -3.35 15.89
N LEU A 61 -11.32 -2.94 14.61
CA LEU A 61 -11.07 -1.54 14.26
C LEU A 61 -12.27 -0.66 14.63
N THR A 62 -11.97 0.56 15.09
CA THR A 62 -12.98 1.59 15.33
C THR A 62 -13.72 1.96 14.02
N PRO A 63 -14.98 2.40 14.09
CA PRO A 63 -15.76 2.79 12.90
C PRO A 63 -15.04 3.80 12.00
N GLU A 64 -14.36 4.79 12.59
CA GLU A 64 -13.59 5.80 11.84
C GLU A 64 -12.41 5.20 11.06
N LYS A 65 -11.69 4.24 11.67
CA LYS A 65 -10.60 3.52 11.03
C LYS A 65 -11.15 2.66 9.89
N LYS A 66 -12.28 1.97 10.09
CA LYS A 66 -12.97 1.21 9.04
C LYS A 66 -13.35 2.12 7.86
N LYS A 67 -13.98 3.27 8.12
CA LYS A 67 -14.35 4.25 7.08
C LYS A 67 -13.14 4.72 6.28
N THR A 68 -12.06 5.09 6.95
CA THR A 68 -10.81 5.53 6.31
C THR A 68 -10.20 4.45 5.42
N LEU A 69 -10.29 3.20 5.88
CA LEU A 69 -9.76 2.05 5.17
C LEU A 69 -10.56 1.75 3.91
N LEU A 70 -11.89 1.72 4.03
CA LEU A 70 -12.80 1.55 2.90
C LEU A 70 -12.63 2.67 1.87
N ALA A 71 -12.52 3.93 2.31
CA ALA A 71 -12.28 5.06 1.41
C ALA A 71 -10.94 4.93 0.66
N SER A 72 -9.89 4.47 1.34
CA SER A 72 -8.60 4.22 0.70
C SER A 72 -8.71 3.09 -0.32
N PHE A 73 -9.49 2.05 -0.01
CA PHE A 73 -9.66 0.87 -0.87
C PHE A 73 -10.41 1.22 -2.15
N GLN A 74 -11.45 2.04 -2.04
CA GLN A 74 -12.16 2.58 -3.21
C GLN A 74 -11.23 3.36 -4.12
N LYS A 75 -10.38 4.24 -3.55
CA LYS A 75 -9.37 4.97 -4.34
C LYS A 75 -8.39 4.04 -5.06
N TYR A 76 -7.99 2.93 -4.44
CA TYR A 76 -7.13 1.95 -5.09
C TYR A 76 -7.82 1.22 -6.24
N LYS A 77 -9.07 0.80 -6.05
CA LYS A 77 -9.86 0.15 -7.11
C LYS A 77 -10.05 1.04 -8.35
N GLN A 78 -10.08 2.36 -8.14
CA GLN A 78 -10.17 3.35 -9.22
C GLN A 78 -8.83 3.60 -9.93
N LEU A 79 -7.70 3.07 -9.43
CA LEU A 79 -6.42 3.21 -10.12
C LEU A 79 -6.39 2.32 -11.37
N PRO A 80 -5.70 2.75 -12.45
CA PRO A 80 -5.43 1.89 -13.60
C PRO A 80 -4.75 0.58 -13.20
N PRO A 81 -5.00 -0.53 -13.91
CA PRO A 81 -4.45 -1.84 -13.55
C PRO A 81 -2.91 -1.85 -13.48
N GLU A 82 -2.22 -1.07 -14.32
CA GLU A 82 -0.76 -0.93 -14.31
C GLU A 82 -0.28 -0.30 -12.99
N ARG A 83 -1.01 0.71 -12.51
CA ARG A 83 -0.71 1.37 -11.22
C ARG A 83 -1.00 0.43 -10.05
N GLN A 84 -2.07 -0.36 -10.13
CA GLN A 84 -2.36 -1.38 -9.12
C GLN A 84 -1.24 -2.42 -9.05
N ALA A 85 -0.77 -2.91 -10.20
CA ALA A 85 0.33 -3.87 -10.31
C ALA A 85 1.65 -3.28 -9.77
N GLU A 86 1.95 -2.02 -10.09
CA GLU A 86 3.13 -1.31 -9.58
C GLU A 86 3.11 -1.24 -8.03
N LEU A 87 1.96 -0.93 -7.45
CA LEU A 87 1.80 -0.88 -5.99
C LEU A 87 2.00 -2.26 -5.34
N VAL A 88 1.45 -3.32 -5.92
CA VAL A 88 1.63 -4.70 -5.43
C VAL A 88 3.10 -5.10 -5.53
N LYS A 89 3.77 -4.82 -6.65
CA LYS A 89 5.21 -5.09 -6.83
C LYS A 89 6.06 -4.37 -5.79
N ASN A 90 5.81 -3.08 -5.58
CA ASN A 90 6.52 -2.27 -4.58
C ASN A 90 6.27 -2.78 -3.16
N TRP A 91 5.04 -3.23 -2.87
CA TRP A 91 4.70 -3.83 -1.59
C TRP A 91 5.45 -5.13 -1.34
N ASN A 92 5.48 -6.03 -2.33
CA ASN A 92 6.21 -7.31 -2.23
C ASN A 92 7.71 -7.08 -2.01
N ARG A 93 8.30 -6.14 -2.76
CA ARG A 93 9.69 -5.72 -2.54
C ARG A 93 9.90 -5.22 -1.11
N TYR A 94 8.98 -4.39 -0.60
CA TYR A 94 9.05 -3.88 0.77
C TYR A 94 8.91 -4.99 1.83
N LYS A 95 8.01 -5.96 1.63
CA LYS A 95 7.81 -7.11 2.53
C LYS A 95 9.07 -7.96 2.65
N ASN A 96 9.81 -8.10 1.56
CA ASN A 96 11.04 -8.90 1.49
C ASN A 96 12.29 -8.13 1.94
N LEU A 97 12.18 -6.86 2.34
CA LEU A 97 13.32 -6.13 2.89
C LEU A 97 13.71 -6.67 4.29
N PRO A 98 15.02 -6.70 4.61
CA PRO A 98 15.52 -6.89 5.97
C PRO A 98 14.93 -5.87 6.97
N GLU A 99 14.80 -6.25 8.25
CA GLU A 99 14.11 -5.39 9.24
C GLU A 99 14.87 -4.09 9.53
N ASP A 100 16.20 -4.08 9.50
CA ASP A 100 17.02 -2.87 9.59
C ASP A 100 16.67 -1.86 8.48
N ARG A 101 16.52 -2.36 7.24
CA ARG A 101 16.11 -1.55 6.08
C ARG A 101 14.68 -1.06 6.25
N LYS A 102 13.77 -1.91 6.73
CA LYS A 102 12.38 -1.54 7.02
C LYS A 102 12.28 -0.47 8.12
N ALA A 103 13.12 -0.57 9.15
CA ALA A 103 13.22 0.38 10.25
C ALA A 103 13.73 1.74 9.74
N LYS A 104 14.80 1.76 8.93
CA LYS A 104 15.31 2.99 8.31
C LYS A 104 14.28 3.69 7.43
N ILE A 105 13.52 2.94 6.64
CA ILE A 105 12.40 3.49 5.84
C ILE A 105 11.33 4.10 6.75
N ARG A 106 11.01 3.43 7.87
CA ARG A 106 10.02 3.89 8.85
C ARG A 106 10.48 5.19 9.51
N ASP A 107 11.73 5.28 9.93
CA ASP A 107 12.32 6.48 10.54
C ASP A 107 12.32 7.67 9.57
N ASN A 108 12.81 7.46 8.33
CA ASN A 108 12.80 8.49 7.30
C ASN A 108 11.38 9.02 7.02
N TYR A 109 10.38 8.13 7.00
CA TYR A 109 8.99 8.51 6.84
C TYR A 109 8.47 9.34 8.03
N LEU A 110 8.80 8.96 9.27
CA LEU A 110 8.41 9.70 10.46
C LEU A 110 9.05 11.09 10.49
N ARG A 111 10.36 11.18 10.19
CA ARG A 111 11.05 12.46 10.04
C ARG A 111 10.35 13.35 9.01
N TRP A 112 10.06 12.82 7.83
CA TRP A 112 9.32 13.55 6.80
C TRP A 112 7.94 14.01 7.28
N LYS A 113 7.17 13.13 7.92
CA LYS A 113 5.82 13.42 8.46
C LYS A 113 5.85 14.47 9.58
N ASN A 114 6.96 14.60 10.29
CA ASN A 114 7.13 15.58 11.37
C ASN A 114 7.83 16.87 10.91
N MET A 115 8.32 16.96 9.66
CA MET A 115 8.87 18.21 9.13
C MET A 115 7.79 19.28 8.97
N SER A 116 8.17 20.55 9.15
CA SER A 116 7.32 21.69 8.82
C SER A 116 6.94 21.71 7.33
N PRO A 117 5.77 22.27 6.96
CA PRO A 117 5.35 22.40 5.57
C PRO A 117 6.41 23.09 4.69
N GLU A 118 6.98 24.20 5.17
CA GLU A 118 8.04 24.96 4.49
C GLU A 118 9.27 24.11 4.18
N LYS A 119 9.72 23.30 5.16
CA LYS A 119 10.86 22.42 4.98
C LYS A 119 10.56 21.33 3.95
N ARG A 120 9.34 20.80 3.92
CA ARG A 120 8.92 19.84 2.89
C ARG A 120 8.89 20.49 1.52
N GLU A 121 8.35 21.69 1.38
CA GLU A 121 8.33 22.42 0.10
C GLU A 121 9.74 22.71 -0.40
N LYS A 122 10.64 23.14 0.47
CA LYS A 122 12.06 23.32 0.11
C LYS A 122 12.68 22.03 -0.43
N ILE A 123 12.39 20.88 0.18
CA ILE A 123 12.91 19.59 -0.31
C ILE A 123 12.25 19.21 -1.65
N LYS A 124 10.93 19.40 -1.80
CA LYS A 124 10.23 19.14 -3.06
C LYS A 124 10.79 19.99 -4.20
N ASN A 125 11.01 21.28 -3.97
CA ASN A 125 11.58 22.20 -4.96
C ASN A 125 13.00 21.77 -5.36
N LYS A 126 13.86 21.46 -4.38
CA LYS A 126 15.19 20.91 -4.66
C LYS A 126 15.13 19.63 -5.50
N LEU A 127 14.19 18.74 -5.20
CA LEU A 127 14.01 17.50 -5.96
C LEU A 127 13.52 17.78 -7.38
N LYS A 128 12.61 18.75 -7.57
CA LYS A 128 12.12 19.18 -8.89
C LYS A 128 13.28 19.72 -9.73
N THR A 129 14.07 20.64 -9.20
CA THR A 129 15.27 21.18 -9.85
C THR A 129 16.27 20.08 -10.17
N TYR A 130 16.55 19.17 -9.22
CA TYR A 130 17.48 18.06 -9.47
C TYR A 130 17.00 17.14 -10.61
N LYS A 131 15.69 16.88 -10.70
CA LYS A 131 15.11 16.05 -11.77
C LYS A 131 15.14 16.72 -13.14
N SER A 132 15.12 18.05 -13.21
CA SER A 132 15.21 18.81 -14.46
C SER A 132 16.65 18.99 -14.95
N LEU A 133 17.67 18.61 -14.16
CA LEU A 133 19.06 18.65 -14.60
C LEU A 133 19.35 17.56 -15.64
N SER A 134 20.30 17.86 -16.54
CA SER A 134 20.81 16.87 -17.49
C SER A 134 21.40 15.64 -16.77
N PRO A 135 21.41 14.45 -17.41
CA PRO A 135 22.01 13.25 -16.83
C PRO A 135 23.44 13.46 -16.33
N GLN A 136 24.29 14.10 -17.14
CA GLN A 136 25.68 14.42 -16.81
C GLN A 136 25.81 15.26 -15.52
N ARG A 137 24.96 16.31 -15.38
CA ARG A 137 24.95 17.15 -14.17
C ARG A 137 24.49 16.37 -12.94
N ARG A 138 23.49 15.50 -13.07
CA ARG A 138 23.04 14.62 -11.98
C ARG A 138 24.13 13.65 -11.54
N ASP A 139 24.86 13.07 -12.47
CA ASP A 139 25.95 12.13 -12.18
C ASP A 139 27.13 12.84 -11.50
N ALA A 140 27.49 14.04 -11.94
CA ALA A 140 28.51 14.86 -11.26
C ALA A 140 28.12 15.17 -9.81
N ILE A 141 26.85 15.52 -9.56
CA ILE A 141 26.33 15.73 -8.19
C ILE A 141 26.40 14.44 -7.37
N ARG A 142 26.00 13.31 -7.95
CA ARG A 142 26.05 11.99 -7.28
C ARG A 142 27.48 11.63 -6.89
N LYS A 143 28.44 11.78 -7.81
CA LYS A 143 29.87 11.49 -7.58
C LYS A 143 30.43 12.36 -6.44
N ARG A 144 30.18 13.68 -6.49
CA ARG A 144 30.58 14.61 -5.40
C ARG A 144 29.99 14.24 -4.04
N TYR A 145 28.77 13.71 -4.01
CA TYR A 145 28.17 13.23 -2.76
C TYR A 145 28.82 11.94 -2.26
N GLN A 146 29.14 11.00 -3.16
CA GLN A 146 29.84 9.77 -2.81
C GLN A 146 31.26 10.04 -2.30
N ASP A 147 32.01 10.91 -2.96
CA ASP A 147 33.39 11.24 -2.57
C ASP A 147 33.45 11.87 -1.17
N ARG A 148 32.53 12.78 -0.86
CA ARG A 148 32.43 13.39 0.49
C ARG A 148 32.01 12.41 1.59
N LYS A 149 31.38 11.30 1.25
CA LYS A 149 30.98 10.27 2.21
C LYS A 149 32.09 9.23 2.43
N ARG A 150 33.09 9.17 1.54
CA ARG A 150 34.22 8.25 1.61
C ARG A 150 35.42 8.84 2.36
N LYS A 151 35.54 10.17 2.37
CA LYS A 151 36.40 10.91 3.31
C LYS A 151 35.74 10.99 4.67
#